data_AF-A0A5R8WMA3-F1
#
_entry.id   AF-A0A5R8WMA3-F1
#
_cell.length_a   1.000
_cell.length_b   1.000
_cell.length_c   1.000
_cell.angle_alpha   90.00
_cell.angle_beta   90.00
_cell.angle_gamma   90.00
#
_symmetry.space_group_name_H-M   'P 1'
#
loop_
_entity.id
_entity.type
_entity.pdbx_description
1 polymer ?
#
loop_
_entity_poly.entity_id
_entity_poly.type
_entity_poly.pdbx_seq_one_letter_code
_entity_poly.pdbx_strand_id
1 'polypeptide(L)'
;MHAPLSPSFSLASPRGHSLDPPEVLALFLELHRRSQHRIYLLYVMRESGILADGAGAEIYLVDDKKFEVVEQLAHDECRCTFILKDKMNWPYRMELLKKGSWRVESFQEQCVGCFGEGTDGGHDWGCGVCGGSGWGVL
;
A
#
# COMPACT_ATOMS: atom_id res chain seq x y z
N MET A 1 -30.34 -22.70 -5.39
CA MET A 1 -29.58 -22.42 -6.61
C MET A 1 -29.22 -20.93 -6.57
N HIS A 2 -28.03 -20.58 -6.06
CA HIS A 2 -27.59 -19.18 -6.01
C HIS A 2 -26.78 -18.87 -7.27
N ALA A 3 -27.26 -17.92 -8.07
CA ALA A 3 -26.52 -17.40 -9.21
C ALA A 3 -25.27 -16.64 -8.72
N PRO A 4 -24.10 -16.82 -9.34
CA PRO A 4 -22.96 -15.97 -9.07
C PRO A 4 -23.23 -14.58 -9.66
N LEU A 5 -23.27 -13.57 -8.79
CA LEU A 5 -23.13 -12.18 -9.20
C LEU A 5 -21.69 -12.00 -9.69
N SER A 6 -21.46 -12.15 -10.98
CA SER A 6 -20.25 -11.65 -11.63
C SER A 6 -20.39 -10.14 -11.78
N PRO A 7 -19.60 -9.30 -11.07
CA PRO A 7 -19.52 -7.91 -11.44
C PRO A 7 -18.68 -7.83 -12.72
N SER A 8 -19.32 -7.52 -13.84
CA SER A 8 -18.66 -7.13 -15.08
C SER A 8 -17.86 -5.85 -14.82
N PHE A 9 -16.57 -6.01 -14.55
CA PHE A 9 -15.63 -4.91 -14.43
C PHE A 9 -14.97 -4.69 -15.78
N SER A 10 -15.39 -3.66 -16.52
CA SER A 10 -14.51 -3.06 -17.52
C SER A 10 -13.48 -2.21 -16.79
N LEU A 11 -12.40 -2.84 -16.32
CA LEU A 11 -11.12 -2.17 -16.15
C LEU A 11 -10.56 -1.93 -17.56
N ALA A 12 -11.15 -0.97 -18.28
CA ALA A 12 -10.50 -0.39 -19.43
C ALA A 12 -9.30 0.39 -18.89
N SER A 13 -8.16 -0.30 -18.73
CA SER A 13 -6.87 0.36 -18.57
C SER A 13 -6.74 1.33 -19.75
N PRO A 14 -6.65 2.65 -19.51
CA PRO A 14 -6.42 3.60 -20.59
C PRO A 14 -5.10 3.20 -21.23
N ARG A 15 -5.19 2.60 -22.42
CA ARG A 15 -4.07 1.99 -23.11
C ARG A 15 -2.96 3.03 -23.28
N GLY A 16 -1.86 2.86 -22.54
CA GLY A 16 -0.58 3.54 -22.78
C GLY A 16 -0.10 4.52 -21.71
N HIS A 17 -0.91 4.90 -20.72
CA HIS A 17 -0.44 5.78 -19.63
C HIS A 17 -0.05 4.96 -18.40
N SER A 18 1.23 5.02 -18.01
CA SER A 18 1.66 4.56 -16.69
C SER A 18 1.01 5.44 -15.64
N LEU A 19 0.37 4.84 -14.65
CA LEU A 19 -0.13 5.55 -13.48
C LEU A 19 1.04 6.14 -12.69
N ASP A 20 0.86 7.35 -12.17
CA ASP A 20 1.79 7.96 -11.22
C ASP A 20 1.54 7.48 -9.78
N PRO A 21 2.48 7.67 -8.84
CA PRO A 21 2.36 7.17 -7.47
C PRO A 21 1.03 7.49 -6.76
N PRO A 22 0.50 8.73 -6.82
CA PRO A 22 -0.78 9.06 -6.18
C PRO A 22 -1.97 8.33 -6.82
N GLU A 23 -1.91 8.05 -8.13
CA GLU A 23 -2.98 7.34 -8.84
C GLU A 23 -2.98 5.84 -8.49
N VAL A 24 -1.79 5.25 -8.35
CA VAL A 24 -1.63 3.86 -7.88
C VAL A 24 -2.15 3.72 -6.45
N LEU A 25 -1.83 4.68 -5.57
CA LEU A 25 -2.36 4.72 -4.21
C LEU A 25 -3.89 4.80 -4.19
N ALA A 26 -4.47 5.74 -4.95
CA ALA A 26 -5.93 5.92 -5.00
C ALA A 26 -6.64 4.65 -5.49
N LEU A 27 -6.10 4.00 -6.52
CA LEU A 27 -6.64 2.74 -7.03
C LEU A 27 -6.50 1.62 -6.00
N PHE A 28 -5.36 1.50 -5.32
CA PHE A 28 -5.17 0.54 -4.25
C PHE A 28 -6.20 0.71 -3.13
N LEU A 29 -6.39 1.93 -2.62
CA LEU A 29 -7.33 2.21 -1.53
C LEU A 29 -8.77 1.88 -1.93
N GLU A 30 -9.17 2.17 -3.17
CA GLU A 30 -10.49 1.80 -3.67
C GLU A 30 -10.69 0.28 -3.78
N LEU A 31 -9.68 -0.43 -4.30
CA LEU A 31 -9.70 -1.90 -4.36
C LEU A 31 -9.74 -2.52 -2.96
N HIS A 32 -8.95 -2.00 -2.03
CA HIS A 32 -8.89 -2.45 -0.64
C HIS A 32 -10.23 -2.24 0.06
N ARG A 33 -10.81 -1.05 -0.07
CA ARG A 33 -12.14 -0.71 0.47
C ARG A 33 -13.23 -1.67 0.00
N ARG A 34 -13.21 -2.05 -1.28
CA ARG A 34 -14.22 -2.94 -1.88
C ARG A 34 -13.98 -4.43 -1.60
N SER A 35 -12.74 -4.81 -1.35
CA SER A 35 -12.38 -6.21 -1.16
C SER A 35 -12.78 -6.70 0.23
N GLN A 36 -13.42 -7.87 0.30
CA GLN A 36 -13.71 -8.55 1.58
C GLN A 36 -12.67 -9.63 1.89
N HIS A 37 -11.89 -10.05 0.90
CA HIS A 37 -10.92 -11.12 1.02
C HIS A 37 -9.59 -10.72 0.41
N ARG A 38 -8.50 -10.98 1.14
CA ARG A 38 -7.14 -10.66 0.71
C ARG A 38 -6.80 -11.33 -0.63
N ILE A 39 -7.20 -12.58 -0.82
CA ILE A 39 -6.96 -13.32 -2.06
C ILE A 39 -7.59 -12.61 -3.26
N TYR A 40 -8.81 -12.10 -3.10
CA TYR A 40 -9.51 -11.36 -4.14
C TYR A 40 -8.83 -10.01 -4.41
N LEU A 41 -8.44 -9.28 -3.36
CA LEU A 41 -7.69 -8.02 -3.51
C LEU A 41 -6.42 -8.23 -4.33
N LEU A 42 -5.60 -9.21 -3.93
CA LEU A 42 -4.35 -9.55 -4.62
C LEU A 42 -4.57 -9.95 -6.08
N TYR A 43 -5.62 -10.72 -6.35
CA TYR A 43 -6.01 -11.09 -7.70
C TYR A 43 -6.34 -9.84 -8.54
N VAL A 44 -7.24 -8.97 -8.07
CA VAL A 44 -7.64 -7.78 -8.82
C VAL A 44 -6.48 -6.81 -9.02
N MET A 45 -5.62 -6.61 -8.02
CA MET A 45 -4.43 -5.76 -8.15
C MET A 45 -3.44 -6.28 -9.21
N ARG A 46 -3.32 -7.61 -9.34
CA ARG A 46 -2.50 -8.25 -10.37
C ARG A 46 -3.10 -8.03 -11.75
N GLU A 47 -4.40 -8.29 -11.90
CA GLU A 47 -5.11 -8.09 -13.17
C GLU A 47 -5.12 -6.62 -13.60
N SER A 48 -5.16 -5.68 -12.66
CA SER A 48 -5.06 -4.24 -12.94
C SER A 48 -3.61 -3.77 -13.15
N GLY A 49 -2.62 -4.65 -13.03
CA GLY A 49 -1.21 -4.34 -13.26
C GLY A 49 -0.54 -3.46 -12.19
N ILE A 50 -1.18 -3.28 -11.02
CA ILE A 50 -0.63 -2.44 -9.94
C ILE A 50 0.08 -3.25 -8.85
N LEU A 51 0.01 -4.57 -8.84
CA LEU A 51 0.78 -5.38 -7.88
C LEU A 51 2.18 -5.66 -8.44
N ALA A 52 3.22 -5.39 -7.64
CA ALA A 52 4.58 -5.74 -8.02
C ALA A 52 4.80 -7.27 -7.97
N ASP A 53 5.73 -7.76 -8.79
CA ASP A 53 6.05 -9.18 -8.81
C ASP A 53 6.66 -9.60 -7.47
N GLY A 54 6.07 -10.61 -6.81
CA GLY A 54 6.52 -11.09 -5.49
C GLY A 54 5.91 -10.38 -4.27
N ALA A 55 5.25 -9.24 -4.44
CA ALA A 55 4.71 -8.39 -3.37
C ALA A 55 3.59 -9.01 -2.52
N GLY A 56 2.97 -10.11 -2.98
CA GLY A 56 1.71 -10.59 -2.42
C GLY A 56 1.75 -10.90 -0.92
N ALA A 57 2.89 -11.34 -0.36
CA ALA A 57 3.04 -11.63 1.06
C ALA A 57 2.91 -10.39 1.96
N GLU A 58 3.25 -9.21 1.43
CA GLU A 58 3.44 -7.96 2.16
C GLU A 58 2.26 -7.00 2.02
N ILE A 59 1.13 -7.46 1.46
CA ILE A 59 -0.12 -6.71 1.39
C ILE A 59 -1.07 -7.22 2.48
N TYR A 60 -1.31 -6.38 3.48
CA TYR A 60 -2.23 -6.67 4.57
C TYR A 60 -3.65 -6.19 4.24
N LEU A 61 -4.63 -7.07 4.45
CA LEU A 61 -6.02 -6.65 4.47
C LEU A 61 -6.32 -6.17 5.88
N VAL A 62 -6.73 -4.92 5.99
CA VAL A 62 -7.07 -4.27 7.25
C VAL A 62 -8.58 -4.10 7.27
N ASP A 63 -9.21 -4.39 8.42
CA ASP A 63 -10.66 -4.27 8.55
C ASP A 63 -11.10 -2.81 8.49
N ASP A 64 -10.25 -1.90 8.96
CA ASP A 64 -10.45 -0.47 8.76
C ASP A 64 -10.05 -0.05 7.36
N LYS A 65 -11.01 0.54 6.65
CA LYS A 65 -10.93 0.83 5.20
C LYS A 65 -10.89 2.32 4.91
N LYS A 66 -10.58 3.12 5.93
CA LYS A 66 -10.47 4.57 5.84
C LYS A 66 -9.05 4.93 6.22
N PHE A 67 -8.32 5.45 5.24
CA PHE A 67 -6.94 5.87 5.40
C PHE A 67 -6.81 7.34 5.03
N GLU A 68 -6.06 8.08 5.84
CA GLU A 68 -5.60 9.43 5.55
C GLU A 68 -4.13 9.38 5.18
N VAL A 69 -3.74 10.07 4.10
CA VAL A 69 -2.34 10.19 3.71
C VAL A 69 -1.71 11.27 4.56
N VAL A 70 -0.71 10.88 5.36
CA VAL A 70 0.03 11.78 6.24
C VAL A 70 1.23 12.36 5.53
N GLU A 71 1.94 11.51 4.78
CA GLU A 71 3.21 11.89 4.17
C GLU A 71 3.45 11.10 2.89
N GLN A 72 4.13 11.76 1.94
CA GLN A 72 4.67 11.13 0.74
C GLN A 72 6.18 11.37 0.70
N LEU A 73 6.94 10.28 0.75
CA LEU A 73 8.39 10.28 0.72
C LEU A 73 8.86 9.74 -0.65
N ALA A 74 9.41 10.63 -1.47
CA ALA A 74 10.11 10.21 -2.68
C ALA A 74 11.55 9.85 -2.31
N HIS A 75 11.93 8.58 -2.46
CA HIS A 75 13.30 8.14 -2.19
C HIS A 75 14.19 8.33 -3.41
N ASP A 76 13.68 7.96 -4.59
CA ASP A 76 14.34 8.10 -5.88
C ASP A 76 13.29 8.06 -7.03
N GLU A 77 13.73 8.09 -8.28
CA GLU A 77 12.85 8.07 -9.46
C GLU A 77 12.03 6.77 -9.61
N CYS A 78 12.41 5.72 -8.89
CA CYS A 78 11.86 4.39 -8.94
C CYS A 78 11.17 3.95 -7.65
N ARG A 79 11.29 4.70 -6.55
CA ARG A 79 10.74 4.35 -5.23
C ARG A 79 10.02 5.51 -4.57
N CYS A 80 8.79 5.23 -4.15
CA CYS A 80 7.95 6.17 -3.42
C CYS A 80 7.29 5.46 -2.24
N THR A 81 7.32 6.09 -1.08
CA THR A 81 6.65 5.61 0.13
C THR A 81 5.51 6.57 0.50
N PHE A 82 4.36 6.01 0.87
CA PHE A 82 3.29 6.74 1.52
C PHE A 82 3.17 6.30 2.98
N ILE A 83 3.04 7.27 3.87
CA ILE A 83 2.66 7.05 5.27
C ILE A 83 1.18 7.39 5.40
N LEU A 84 0.40 6.44 5.89
CA LEU A 84 -1.04 6.57 6.07
C LEU A 84 -1.42 6.36 7.53
N LYS A 85 -2.57 6.91 7.93
CA LYS A 85 -3.20 6.62 9.22
C LYS A 85 -4.62 6.12 9.03
N ASP A 86 -5.03 5.14 9.83
CA ASP A 86 -6.43 4.71 9.88
C ASP A 86 -7.28 5.64 10.77
N LYS A 87 -8.56 5.30 11.02
CA LYS A 87 -9.44 6.13 11.87
C LYS A 87 -9.01 6.17 13.34
N MET A 88 -8.20 5.20 13.77
CA MET A 88 -7.65 5.09 15.12
C MET A 88 -6.29 5.79 15.24
N ASN A 89 -5.86 6.52 14.21
CA ASN A 89 -4.53 7.11 14.07
C ASN A 89 -3.39 6.07 14.05
N TRP A 90 -3.69 4.83 13.71
CA TRP A 90 -2.68 3.80 13.59
C TRP A 90 -1.91 3.93 12.28
N PRO A 91 -0.56 3.94 12.30
CA PRO A 91 0.23 4.21 11.11
C PRO A 91 0.38 2.99 10.20
N TYR A 92 0.36 3.24 8.90
CA TYR A 92 0.57 2.27 7.84
C TYR A 92 1.60 2.81 6.85
N ARG A 93 2.38 1.89 6.27
CA ARG A 93 3.37 2.20 5.25
C ARG A 93 3.01 1.49 3.96
N MET A 94 2.98 2.25 2.87
CA MET A 94 2.83 1.72 1.53
C MET A 94 4.08 2.03 0.72
N GLU A 95 4.71 1.02 0.12
CA GLU A 95 5.83 1.21 -0.79
C GLU A 95 5.40 0.95 -2.23
N LEU A 96 5.80 1.85 -3.12
CA LEU A 96 5.63 1.73 -4.55
C LEU A 96 6.98 1.63 -5.24
N LEU A 97 7.06 0.76 -6.24
CA LEU A 97 8.24 0.53 -7.07
C LEU A 97 7.90 0.74 -8.54
N LYS A 98 8.77 1.45 -9.26
CA LYS A 98 8.67 1.65 -10.72
C LYS A 98 9.51 0.61 -11.46
N LYS A 99 8.86 -0.30 -12.18
CA LYS A 99 9.49 -1.25 -13.12
C LYS A 99 8.70 -1.24 -14.43
N GLY A 100 8.99 -0.25 -15.27
CA GLY A 100 8.17 0.09 -16.44
C GLY A 100 6.90 0.86 -16.08
N SER A 101 6.17 0.42 -15.04
CA SER A 101 5.06 1.14 -14.43
C SER A 101 5.22 1.18 -12.90
N TRP A 102 4.58 2.15 -12.25
CA TRP A 102 4.46 2.15 -10.79
C TRP A 102 3.56 1.03 -10.32
N ARG A 103 4.00 0.31 -9.28
CA ARG A 103 3.29 -0.83 -8.69
C ARG A 103 3.47 -0.84 -7.19
N VAL A 104 2.48 -1.36 -6.47
CA VAL A 104 2.49 -1.63 -5.04
C VAL A 104 3.45 -2.77 -4.75
N GLU A 105 4.49 -2.48 -3.98
CA GLU A 105 5.47 -3.44 -3.46
C GLU A 105 5.03 -3.97 -2.10
N SER A 106 4.58 -3.09 -1.20
CA SER A 106 4.15 -3.46 0.15
C SER A 106 3.04 -2.54 0.66
N PHE A 107 2.19 -3.06 1.55
CA PHE A 107 1.25 -2.28 2.35
C PHE A 107 1.08 -2.93 3.71
N GLN A 108 1.69 -2.34 4.72
CA GLN A 108 1.85 -2.96 6.03
C GLN A 108 1.51 -1.98 7.16
N GLU A 109 1.10 -2.56 8.27
CA GLU A 109 1.02 -1.87 9.55
C GLU A 109 2.42 -1.46 10.00
N GLN A 110 2.58 -0.21 10.44
CA GLN A 110 3.86 0.27 10.95
C GLN A 110 3.87 0.20 12.47
N CYS A 111 4.87 -0.45 13.07
CA CYS A 111 4.98 -0.58 14.52
C CYS A 111 5.07 0.80 15.22
N VAL A 112 4.20 1.04 16.20
CA VAL A 112 4.17 2.31 16.97
C VAL A 112 5.42 2.50 17.84
N GLY A 113 6.06 1.42 18.30
CA GLY A 113 7.35 1.48 18.98
C GLY A 113 8.51 1.96 18.08
N CYS A 114 8.28 2.07 16.78
CA CYS A 114 9.22 2.61 15.79
C CYS A 114 9.01 4.08 15.46
N PHE A 115 7.97 4.70 16.03
CA PHE A 115 7.83 6.14 16.15
C PHE A 115 8.46 6.57 17.49
N GLY A 116 9.78 6.32 17.64
CA GLY A 116 10.55 7.04 18.64
C GLY A 116 10.31 8.53 18.44
N GLU A 117 10.14 9.28 19.52
CA GLU A 117 9.92 10.73 19.51
C GLU A 117 10.90 11.39 18.52
N GLY A 118 10.40 11.86 17.37
CA GLY A 118 11.28 12.16 16.25
C GLY A 118 10.60 12.91 15.10
N THR A 119 9.56 13.69 15.39
CA THR A 119 9.22 14.83 14.55
C THR A 119 9.99 16.03 15.06
N ASP A 120 11.30 16.12 14.80
CA ASP A 120 12.10 17.33 14.93
C ASP A 120 13.48 17.14 14.24
N GLY A 121 13.49 17.21 12.90
CA GLY A 121 14.69 17.56 12.13
C GLY A 121 15.91 16.65 12.27
N GLY A 122 15.90 15.50 11.62
CA GLY A 122 17.13 14.74 11.39
C GLY A 122 16.86 13.32 10.95
N HIS A 123 17.38 12.96 9.79
CA HIS A 123 17.40 11.62 9.24
C HIS A 123 17.77 10.55 10.29
N ASP A 124 16.83 9.67 10.61
CA ASP A 124 17.05 8.24 10.81
C ASP A 124 15.69 7.54 11.02
N TRP A 125 15.15 6.93 9.96
CA TRP A 125 13.92 6.12 9.99
C TRP A 125 14.11 4.75 10.67
N GLY A 126 15.10 4.66 11.58
CA GLY A 126 15.51 3.46 12.27
C GLY A 126 14.80 3.31 13.62
N CYS A 127 13.81 2.43 13.70
CA CYS A 127 13.30 1.91 14.97
C CYS A 127 14.46 1.35 15.80
N GLY A 128 14.68 1.81 17.04
CA GLY A 128 15.70 1.19 17.92
C GLY A 128 15.40 -0.28 18.29
N VAL A 129 14.17 -0.72 18.03
CA VAL A 129 13.71 -2.10 18.25
C VAL A 129 13.90 -2.92 16.97
N CYS A 130 13.23 -2.58 15.87
CA CYS A 130 13.34 -3.36 14.61
C CYS A 130 14.35 -2.81 13.58
N GLY A 131 15.18 -1.84 13.93
CA GLY A 131 16.13 -1.18 13.01
C GLY A 131 15.49 -0.33 11.91
N GLY A 132 14.20 0.02 12.02
CA GLY A 132 13.44 0.74 10.99
C GLY A 132 12.78 -0.17 9.96
N SER A 133 12.91 -1.47 10.13
CA SER A 133 12.43 -2.48 9.19
C SER A 133 10.90 -2.62 9.19
N GLY A 134 10.20 -2.16 10.22
CA GLY A 134 8.74 -2.27 10.38
C GLY A 134 8.24 -3.62 10.92
N TRP A 135 9.11 -4.62 11.07
CA TRP A 135 8.71 -6.02 11.31
C TRP A 135 8.33 -6.40 12.76
N GLY A 136 8.38 -5.46 13.71
CA GLY A 136 8.48 -5.82 15.12
C GLY A 136 9.74 -6.68 15.38
N VAL A 137 10.16 -6.79 16.63
CA VAL A 137 11.11 -7.85 16.99
C VAL A 137 10.26 -8.97 17.55
N LEU A 138 10.42 -10.19 17.04
CA LEU A 138 9.79 -11.39 17.60
C LEU A 138 10.20 -11.59 19.06
#